data_AF-A0A6M4YC65-F1
#
_entry.id   AF-A0A6M4YC65-F1
#
_cell.length_a   1.000
_cell.length_b   1.000
_cell.length_c   1.000
_cell.angle_alpha   90.00
_cell.angle_beta   90.00
_cell.angle_gamma   90.00
#
_symmetry.space_group_name_H-M   'P 1'
#
loop_
_entity.id
_entity.type
_entity.pdbx_description
1 polymer ?
#
loop_
_entity_poly.entity_id
_entity_poly.type
_entity_poly.pdbx_seq_one_letter_code
_entity_poly.pdbx_strand_id
1 'polypeptide(L)'
;MSHSPLHSLFRYKAWADGELLDALATLDPQLHPEAHHNALRIFNHIHVVDAIFKGNLLGERHGFSATNTPETPTLAALRTAIGTLDAWYLDYVAGLSQADGEAVLSFNFVDGDKGQMSREEMLLHLVTHGGYHRGAIGRILVQCGITPPRDTLTTFLHRSEPERRSG
;
A
#
# COMPACT_ATOMS: atom_id res chain seq x y z
N MET A 1 13.68 -19.84 -7.23
CA MET A 1 14.02 -18.54 -7.83
C MET A 1 14.44 -17.62 -6.69
N SER A 2 15.55 -16.90 -6.81
CA SER A 2 15.94 -15.94 -5.77
C SER A 2 14.88 -14.83 -5.75
N HIS A 3 14.04 -14.77 -4.71
CA HIS A 3 13.07 -13.70 -4.57
C HIS A 3 13.82 -12.44 -4.15
N SER A 4 13.77 -11.39 -4.96
CA SER A 4 14.34 -10.11 -4.57
C SER A 4 13.68 -9.62 -3.26
N PRO A 5 14.41 -8.88 -2.40
CA PRO A 5 13.81 -8.27 -1.21
C PRO A 5 12.57 -7.44 -1.55
N LEU A 6 12.58 -6.70 -2.67
CA LEU A 6 11.44 -5.93 -3.14
C LEU A 6 10.23 -6.79 -3.46
N HIS A 7 10.40 -7.91 -4.16
CA HIS A 7 9.30 -8.83 -4.43
C HIS A 7 8.69 -9.38 -3.12
N SER A 8 9.52 -9.71 -2.13
CA SER A 8 9.03 -10.12 -0.81
C SER A 8 8.26 -9.01 -0.08
N LEU A 9 8.75 -7.77 -0.17
CA LEU A 9 8.10 -6.60 0.45
C LEU A 9 6.75 -6.27 -0.20
N PHE A 10 6.61 -6.40 -1.53
CA PHE A 10 5.33 -6.15 -2.19
C PHE A 10 4.32 -7.27 -1.97
N ARG A 11 4.76 -8.54 -1.87
CA ARG A 11 3.89 -9.63 -1.40
C ARG A 11 3.38 -9.37 0.01
N TYR A 12 4.27 -8.92 0.90
CA TYR A 12 3.91 -8.52 2.25
C TYR A 12 2.92 -7.34 2.25
N LYS A 13 3.19 -6.27 1.48
CA LYS A 13 2.31 -5.11 1.35
C LYS A 13 0.89 -5.52 0.93
N ALA A 14 0.77 -6.27 -0.16
CA ALA A 14 -0.52 -6.73 -0.69
C ALA A 14 -1.30 -7.59 0.32
N TRP A 15 -0.60 -8.49 1.03
CA TRP A 15 -1.21 -9.26 2.11
C TRP A 15 -1.69 -8.37 3.27
N ALA A 16 -0.86 -7.42 3.70
CA ALA A 16 -1.19 -6.53 4.80
C ALA A 16 -2.35 -5.59 4.48
N ASP A 17 -2.41 -5.06 3.25
CA ASP A 17 -3.53 -4.26 2.76
C ASP A 17 -4.83 -5.08 2.78
N GLY A 18 -4.78 -6.33 2.30
CA GLY A 18 -5.92 -7.26 2.33
C GLY A 18 -6.43 -7.56 3.74
N GLU A 19 -5.56 -7.96 4.68
CA GLU A 19 -5.94 -8.28 6.05
C GLU A 19 -6.57 -7.07 6.76
N LEU A 20 -6.05 -5.87 6.50
CA LEU A 20 -6.54 -4.65 7.13
C LEU A 20 -7.87 -4.19 6.52
N LEU A 21 -8.07 -4.37 5.21
CA LEU A 21 -9.38 -4.17 4.57
C LEU A 21 -10.43 -5.15 5.10
N ASP A 22 -10.05 -6.39 5.40
CA ASP A 22 -10.93 -7.39 6.02
C ASP A 22 -11.30 -6.99 7.45
N ALA A 23 -10.35 -6.51 8.25
CA ALA A 23 -10.63 -6.00 9.59
C ALA A 23 -11.49 -4.72 9.56
N LEU A 24 -11.28 -3.83 8.59
CA LEU A 24 -12.14 -2.65 8.42
C LEU A 24 -13.57 -3.03 8.02
N ALA A 25 -13.77 -4.13 7.29
CA ALA A 25 -15.10 -4.60 6.92
C ALA A 25 -15.95 -5.04 8.13
N THR A 26 -15.34 -5.33 9.27
CA THR A 26 -16.07 -5.67 10.51
C THR A 26 -16.43 -4.44 11.35
N LEU A 27 -15.95 -3.25 10.99
CA LEU A 27 -16.29 -2.00 11.66
C LEU A 27 -17.67 -1.51 11.22
N ASP A 28 -18.64 -1.52 12.15
CA ASP A 28 -19.98 -1.02 11.87
C ASP A 28 -19.98 0.50 11.63
N PRO A 29 -20.29 0.98 10.40
CA PRO A 29 -20.30 2.40 10.09
C PRO A 29 -21.44 3.18 10.76
N GLN A 30 -22.50 2.50 11.25
CA GLN A 30 -23.58 3.17 11.99
C GLN A 30 -23.18 3.46 13.43
N LEU A 31 -22.43 2.54 14.06
CA LEU A 31 -21.91 2.71 15.43
C LEU A 31 -20.67 3.62 15.47
N HIS A 32 -19.84 3.57 14.43
CA HIS A 32 -18.57 4.30 14.37
C HIS A 32 -18.39 5.10 13.05
N PRO A 33 -19.29 6.05 12.73
CA PRO A 33 -19.29 6.72 11.42
C PRO A 33 -18.00 7.48 11.12
N GLU A 34 -17.46 8.23 12.08
CA GLU A 34 -16.23 9.01 11.90
C GLU A 34 -15.01 8.10 11.77
N ALA A 35 -14.89 7.07 12.60
CA ALA A 35 -13.78 6.13 12.56
C ALA A 35 -13.75 5.38 11.23
N HIS A 36 -14.92 4.90 10.77
CA HIS A 36 -15.05 4.24 9.48
C HIS A 36 -14.71 5.18 8.32
N HIS A 37 -15.21 6.41 8.33
CA HIS A 37 -14.86 7.41 7.31
C HIS A 37 -13.35 7.70 7.27
N ASN A 38 -12.74 7.93 8.44
CA ASN A 38 -11.31 8.24 8.54
C ASN A 38 -10.43 7.08 8.08
N ALA A 39 -10.79 5.83 8.42
CA ALA A 39 -10.09 4.65 7.94
C ALA A 39 -10.14 4.53 6.42
N LEU A 40 -11.31 4.74 5.79
CA LEU A 40 -11.43 4.79 4.33
C LEU A 40 -10.63 5.95 3.72
N ARG A 41 -10.60 7.11 4.38
CA ARG A 41 -9.84 8.27 3.91
C ARG A 41 -8.34 8.01 3.88
N ILE A 42 -7.82 7.31 4.89
CA ILE A 42 -6.41 6.90 4.96
C ILE A 42 -6.11 5.82 3.92
N PHE A 43 -6.98 4.82 3.72
CA PHE A 43 -6.79 3.84 2.64
C PHE A 43 -6.79 4.49 1.27
N ASN A 44 -7.68 5.45 1.04
CA ASN A 44 -7.71 6.20 -0.21
C ASN A 44 -6.42 7.00 -0.42
N HIS A 45 -5.85 7.56 0.64
CA HIS A 45 -4.55 8.23 0.57
C HIS A 45 -3.43 7.27 0.12
N ILE A 46 -3.34 6.09 0.74
CA ILE A 46 -2.36 5.05 0.36
C ILE A 46 -2.55 4.71 -1.13
N HIS A 47 -3.78 4.40 -1.54
CA HIS A 47 -4.09 4.04 -2.92
C HIS A 47 -3.73 5.14 -3.94
N VAL A 48 -4.07 6.41 -3.65
CA VAL A 48 -3.79 7.54 -4.55
C VAL A 48 -2.28 7.76 -4.67
N VAL A 49 -1.52 7.67 -3.57
CA VAL A 49 -0.06 7.77 -3.60
C VAL A 49 0.54 6.62 -4.43
N ASP A 50 0.10 5.39 -4.19
CA ASP A 50 0.51 4.22 -5.00
C ASP A 50 0.21 4.45 -6.50
N ALA A 51 -0.94 5.02 -6.84
CA ALA A 51 -1.33 5.26 -8.23
C ALA A 51 -0.52 6.39 -8.89
N ILE A 52 -0.18 7.45 -8.13
CA ILE A 52 0.71 8.53 -8.57
C ILE A 52 2.08 7.96 -8.92
N PHE A 53 2.66 7.17 -8.00
CA PHE A 53 3.98 6.60 -8.22
C PHE A 53 4.00 5.58 -9.36
N LYS A 54 2.91 4.84 -9.59
CA LYS A 54 2.77 4.00 -10.79
C LYS A 54 2.90 4.84 -12.07
N GLY A 55 2.19 5.97 -12.15
CA GLY A 55 2.32 6.89 -13.29
C GLY A 55 3.75 7.39 -13.45
N ASN A 56 4.42 7.76 -12.36
CA ASN A 56 5.80 8.22 -12.40
C ASN A 56 6.78 7.11 -12.86
N LEU A 57 6.62 5.87 -12.40
CA LEU A 57 7.42 4.71 -12.82
C LEU A 57 7.28 4.44 -14.33
N LEU A 58 6.07 4.67 -14.87
CA LEU A 58 5.75 4.52 -16.30
C LEU A 58 6.11 5.75 -17.14
N GLY A 59 6.42 6.90 -16.53
CA GLY A 59 6.59 8.16 -17.24
C GLY A 59 5.29 8.73 -17.81
N GLU A 60 4.15 8.34 -17.24
CA GLU A 60 2.80 8.71 -17.70
C GLU A 60 2.16 9.73 -16.76
N ARG A 61 1.16 10.48 -17.27
CA ARG A 61 0.35 11.36 -16.41
C ARG A 61 -0.56 10.53 -15.51
N HIS A 62 -0.38 10.63 -14.20
CA HIS A 62 -1.21 9.94 -13.22
C HIS A 62 -2.60 10.56 -12.99
N GLY A 63 -2.84 11.82 -13.40
CA GLY A 63 -4.16 12.46 -13.38
C GLY A 63 -4.67 12.96 -12.02
N PHE A 64 -3.87 12.84 -10.96
CA PHE A 64 -4.18 13.35 -9.63
C PHE A 64 -3.62 14.75 -9.39
N SER A 65 -4.38 15.58 -8.67
CA SER A 65 -3.96 16.93 -8.23
C SER A 65 -3.75 17.03 -6.71
N ALA A 66 -3.99 15.96 -5.97
CA ALA A 66 -3.80 15.85 -4.53
C ALA A 66 -3.51 14.38 -4.16
N THR A 67 -3.05 14.13 -2.94
CA THR A 67 -2.78 12.78 -2.42
C THR A 67 -4.03 12.09 -1.86
N ASN A 68 -5.22 12.59 -2.20
CA ASN A 68 -6.52 12.00 -1.88
C ASN A 68 -7.52 12.49 -2.93
N THR A 69 -8.56 11.71 -3.21
CA THR A 69 -9.68 12.20 -4.02
C THR A 69 -10.56 13.15 -3.20
N PRO A 70 -11.31 14.07 -3.84
CA PRO A 70 -12.24 14.94 -3.11
C PRO A 70 -13.24 14.13 -2.28
N GLU A 71 -13.86 13.13 -2.89
CA GLU A 71 -14.77 12.18 -2.25
C GLU A 71 -14.02 11.06 -1.54
N THR A 72 -14.64 10.48 -0.51
CA THR A 72 -14.17 9.24 0.12
C THR A 72 -14.84 8.06 -0.57
N PRO A 73 -14.11 7.18 -1.27
CA PRO A 73 -14.73 6.02 -1.93
C PRO A 73 -15.26 5.00 -0.92
N THR A 74 -16.14 4.12 -1.37
CA THR A 74 -16.66 3.03 -0.53
C THR A 74 -15.58 1.98 -0.26
N LEU A 75 -15.75 1.18 0.79
CA LEU A 75 -14.86 0.06 1.10
C LEU A 75 -14.72 -0.91 -0.08
N ALA A 76 -15.82 -1.22 -0.78
CA ALA A 76 -15.81 -2.12 -1.92
C ALA A 76 -15.04 -1.54 -3.12
N ALA A 77 -15.18 -0.23 -3.37
CA ALA A 77 -14.42 0.45 -4.42
C ALA A 77 -12.92 0.47 -4.09
N LEU A 78 -12.55 0.82 -2.85
CA LEU A 78 -11.15 0.80 -2.42
C LEU A 78 -10.55 -0.60 -2.49
N ARG A 79 -11.26 -1.64 -2.02
CA ARG A 79 -10.79 -3.02 -2.11
C ARG A 79 -10.46 -3.44 -3.54
N THR A 80 -11.32 -3.08 -4.49
CA THR A 80 -11.12 -3.39 -5.91
C THR A 80 -9.92 -2.62 -6.47
N ALA A 81 -9.84 -1.32 -6.18
CA ALA A 81 -8.79 -0.44 -6.70
C ALA A 81 -7.41 -0.78 -6.13
N ILE A 82 -7.32 -1.03 -4.82
CA ILE A 82 -6.09 -1.46 -4.12
C ILE A 82 -5.64 -2.82 -4.66
N GLY A 83 -6.53 -3.82 -4.70
CA GLY A 83 -6.15 -5.16 -5.19
C GLY A 83 -5.68 -5.16 -6.65
N THR A 84 -6.27 -4.34 -7.51
CA THR A 84 -5.82 -4.15 -8.90
C THR A 84 -4.41 -3.55 -8.96
N LEU A 85 -4.14 -2.56 -8.12
CA LEU A 85 -2.86 -1.87 -8.11
C LEU A 85 -1.75 -2.71 -7.47
N ASP A 86 -2.05 -3.43 -6.40
CA ASP A 86 -1.13 -4.37 -5.76
C ASP A 86 -0.73 -5.50 -6.73
N ALA A 87 -1.69 -6.06 -7.47
CA ALA A 87 -1.40 -7.05 -8.51
C ALA A 87 -0.45 -6.49 -9.59
N TRP A 88 -0.70 -5.27 -10.05
CA TRP A 88 0.19 -4.60 -11.01
C TRP A 88 1.60 -4.42 -10.45
N TYR A 89 1.74 -4.00 -9.17
CA TYR A 89 3.04 -3.83 -8.55
C TYR A 89 3.78 -5.16 -8.36
N LEU A 90 3.07 -6.24 -8.01
CA LEU A 90 3.66 -7.58 -7.92
C LEU A 90 4.26 -8.02 -9.25
N ASP A 91 3.53 -7.82 -10.36
CA ASP A 91 4.02 -8.12 -11.70
C ASP A 91 5.21 -7.23 -12.08
N TYR A 92 5.13 -5.93 -11.76
CA TYR A 92 6.18 -4.96 -12.05
C TYR A 92 7.50 -5.33 -11.35
N VAL A 93 7.47 -5.63 -10.04
CA VAL A 93 8.68 -5.97 -9.28
C VAL A 93 9.22 -7.37 -9.61
N ALA A 94 8.39 -8.27 -10.12
CA ALA A 94 8.83 -9.59 -10.59
C ALA A 94 9.67 -9.50 -11.88
N GLY A 95 9.40 -8.51 -12.72
CA GLY A 95 10.13 -8.25 -13.97
C GLY A 95 11.29 -7.25 -13.84
N LEU A 96 11.46 -6.60 -12.68
CA LEU A 96 12.43 -5.52 -12.50
C LEU A 96 13.85 -6.07 -12.37
N SER A 97 14.73 -5.71 -13.31
CA SER A 97 16.16 -6.02 -13.21
C SER A 97 16.85 -5.09 -12.20
N GLN A 98 18.01 -5.50 -11.67
CA GLN A 98 18.79 -4.65 -10.77
C GLN A 98 19.16 -3.31 -11.43
N ALA A 99 19.63 -3.34 -12.69
CA ALA A 99 20.01 -2.14 -13.41
C ALA A 99 18.81 -1.19 -13.65
N ASP A 100 17.63 -1.74 -13.93
CA ASP A 100 16.41 -0.93 -14.05
C ASP A 100 16.00 -0.35 -12.70
N GLY A 101 16.13 -1.13 -11.63
CA GLY A 101 15.89 -0.70 -10.25
C GLY A 101 16.72 0.54 -9.87
N GLU A 102 18.01 0.52 -10.19
CA GLU A 102 18.97 1.59 -9.90
C GLU A 102 18.75 2.84 -10.78
N ALA A 103 18.00 2.74 -11.88
CA ALA A 103 17.78 3.86 -12.77
C ALA A 103 16.93 4.96 -12.13
N VAL A 104 17.47 6.19 -12.16
CA VAL A 104 16.88 7.40 -11.57
C VAL A 104 15.84 8.02 -12.49
N LEU A 105 14.68 8.32 -11.92
CA LEU A 105 13.58 9.01 -12.58
C LEU A 105 13.40 10.40 -11.98
N SER A 106 13.22 11.40 -12.85
CA SER A 106 12.76 12.72 -12.45
C SER A 106 11.23 12.77 -12.59
N PHE A 107 10.55 13.29 -11.58
CA PHE A 107 9.10 13.45 -11.57
C PHE A 107 8.72 14.73 -10.83
N ASN A 108 7.44 15.09 -10.86
CA ASN A 108 6.91 16.19 -10.05
C ASN A 108 6.00 15.61 -8.98
N PHE A 109 6.12 16.13 -7.75
CA PHE A 109 5.13 15.92 -6.71
C PHE A 109 3.83 16.65 -7.08
N VAL A 110 2.74 16.23 -6.43
CA VAL A 110 1.40 16.79 -6.68
C VAL A 110 1.27 18.26 -6.29
N ASP A 111 2.14 18.74 -5.40
CA ASP A 111 2.27 20.17 -5.02
C ASP A 111 3.11 20.99 -6.01
N GLY A 112 3.68 20.35 -7.04
CA GLY A 112 4.46 20.99 -8.10
C GLY A 112 5.97 20.94 -7.89
N ASP A 113 6.45 20.49 -6.72
CA ASP A 113 7.87 20.35 -6.46
C ASP A 113 8.50 19.25 -7.30
N LYS A 114 9.79 19.37 -7.58
CA LYS A 114 10.54 18.38 -8.37
C LYS A 114 11.11 17.29 -7.46
N GLY A 115 10.92 16.04 -7.84
CA GLY A 115 11.50 14.85 -7.21
C GLY A 115 12.48 14.13 -8.13
N GLN A 116 13.47 13.48 -7.53
CA GLN A 116 14.35 12.52 -8.19
C GLN A 116 14.57 11.33 -7.27
N MET A 117 14.32 10.12 -7.77
CA MET A 117 14.46 8.87 -7.04
C MET A 117 14.80 7.74 -8.02
N SER A 118 15.55 6.73 -7.58
CA SER A 118 15.64 5.45 -8.30
C SER A 118 14.30 4.71 -8.25
N ARG A 119 14.07 3.78 -9.18
CA ARG A 119 12.87 2.94 -9.14
C ARG A 119 12.78 2.15 -7.84
N GLU A 120 13.90 1.63 -7.32
CA GLU A 120 13.92 0.95 -6.03
C GLU A 120 13.56 1.88 -4.86
N GLU A 121 14.06 3.11 -4.85
CA GLU A 121 13.72 4.09 -3.82
C GLU A 121 12.23 4.43 -3.85
N MET A 122 11.65 4.58 -5.05
CA MET A 122 10.21 4.81 -5.22
C MET A 122 9.40 3.64 -4.67
N LEU A 123 9.77 2.41 -5.02
CA LEU A 123 9.10 1.19 -4.54
C LEU A 123 9.23 1.02 -3.02
N LEU A 124 10.41 1.31 -2.46
CA LEU A 124 10.65 1.27 -1.01
C LEU A 124 9.83 2.35 -0.28
N HIS A 125 9.72 3.54 -0.86
CA HIS A 125 8.85 4.59 -0.34
C HIS A 125 7.40 4.10 -0.22
N LEU A 126 6.84 3.45 -1.24
CA LEU A 126 5.45 2.95 -1.18
C LEU A 126 5.24 1.91 -0.08
N VAL A 127 6.19 0.99 0.12
CA VAL A 127 6.10 -0.02 1.18
C VAL A 127 6.13 0.64 2.57
N THR A 128 7.04 1.58 2.78
CA THR A 128 7.23 2.26 4.08
C THR A 128 6.12 3.26 4.40
N HIS A 129 5.69 4.05 3.40
CA HIS A 129 4.56 4.98 3.47
C HIS A 129 3.25 4.25 3.75
N GLY A 130 2.97 3.18 2.99
CA GLY A 130 1.78 2.34 3.21
C GLY A 130 1.77 1.76 4.63
N GLY A 131 2.89 1.22 5.10
CA GLY A 131 3.02 0.69 6.47
C GLY A 131 2.76 1.74 7.55
N TYR A 132 3.29 2.96 7.40
CA TYR A 132 3.03 4.07 8.33
C TYR A 132 1.53 4.38 8.44
N HIS A 133 0.83 4.50 7.31
CA HIS A 133 -0.60 4.83 7.28
C HIS A 133 -1.49 3.65 7.70
N ARG A 134 -1.14 2.41 7.38
CA ARG A 134 -1.82 1.22 7.91
C ARG A 134 -1.74 1.15 9.43
N GLY A 135 -0.62 1.55 10.03
CA GLY A 135 -0.49 1.68 11.48
C GLY A 135 -1.52 2.65 12.08
N ALA A 136 -1.80 3.77 11.41
CA ALA A 136 -2.82 4.73 11.83
C ALA A 136 -4.24 4.12 11.77
N ILE A 137 -4.56 3.38 10.71
CA ILE A 137 -5.85 2.66 10.61
C ILE A 137 -5.96 1.59 11.70
N GLY A 138 -4.89 0.83 11.95
CA GLY A 138 -4.85 -0.16 13.03
C GLY A 138 -5.16 0.46 14.40
N ARG A 139 -4.69 1.69 14.65
CA ARG A 139 -5.03 2.43 15.87
C ARG A 139 -6.50 2.81 15.95
N ILE A 140 -7.10 3.22 14.83
CA ILE A 140 -8.56 3.50 14.74
C ILE A 140 -9.35 2.24 15.09
N LEU A 141 -8.99 1.08 14.53
CA LEU A 141 -9.67 -0.19 14.83
C LEU A 141 -9.62 -0.54 16.32
N VAL A 142 -8.46 -0.37 16.96
CA VAL A 142 -8.31 -0.58 18.41
C VAL A 142 -9.25 0.31 19.23
N GLN A 143 -9.41 1.58 18.84
CA GLN A 143 -10.32 2.51 19.52
C GLN A 143 -11.79 2.10 19.41
N CYS A 144 -12.14 1.35 18.37
CA CYS A 144 -13.46 0.77 18.15
C CYS A 144 -13.60 -0.66 18.72
N GLY A 145 -12.62 -1.15 19.49
CA GLY A 145 -12.66 -2.49 20.08
C GLY A 145 -12.36 -3.63 19.10
N ILE A 146 -11.88 -3.34 17.91
CA ILE A 146 -11.48 -4.33 16.90
C ILE A 146 -9.98 -4.59 17.04
N THR A 147 -9.60 -5.87 17.09
CA THR A 147 -8.18 -6.25 17.08
C THR A 147 -7.65 -6.15 15.65
N PRO A 148 -6.69 -5.25 15.35
CA PRO A 148 -6.13 -5.14 14.01
C PRO A 148 -5.27 -6.36 13.68
N PRO A 149 -5.08 -6.68 12.38
CA PRO A 149 -4.16 -7.74 11.98
C PRO A 149 -2.74 -7.42 12.43
N ARG A 150 -1.94 -8.46 12.67
CA ARG A 150 -0.51 -8.31 12.99
C ARG A 150 0.27 -7.99 11.71
N ASP A 151 0.26 -6.72 11.33
CA ASP A 151 0.95 -6.18 10.16
C ASP A 151 2.47 -6.15 10.36
N THR A 152 3.12 -7.31 10.20
CA THR A 152 4.58 -7.42 10.23
C THR A 152 5.09 -8.38 9.17
N LEU A 153 6.27 -8.08 8.61
CA LEU A 153 6.93 -8.97 7.66
C LEU A 153 7.16 -10.38 8.23
N THR A 154 7.52 -10.47 9.52
CA THR A 154 7.69 -11.76 10.20
C THR A 154 6.39 -12.56 10.28
N THR A 155 5.24 -11.92 10.45
CA THR A 155 3.94 -12.61 10.44
C THR A 155 3.63 -13.13 9.05
N PHE A 156 3.82 -12.29 8.03
CA PHE A 156 3.63 -12.66 6.63
C PHE A 156 4.50 -13.86 6.22
N LEU A 157 5.81 -13.80 6.48
CA LEU A 157 6.74 -14.87 6.11
C LEU A 157 6.36 -16.19 6.80
N HIS A 158 6.04 -16.17 8.10
CA HIS A 158 5.67 -17.40 8.80
C HIS A 158 4.29 -17.96 8.44
N ARG A 159 3.39 -17.14 7.86
CA ARG A 159 2.10 -17.61 7.34
C ARG A 159 2.23 -18.16 5.93
N SER A 160 3.01 -17.51 5.08
CA SER A 160 3.19 -17.90 3.68
C SER A 160 4.25 -18.97 3.47
N GLU A 161 5.20 -19.10 4.40
CA GLU A 161 6.32 -20.05 4.40
C GLU A 161 6.43 -20.70 5.81
N PRO A 162 5.47 -21.56 6.21
CA PRO A 162 5.36 -22.12 7.56
C PRO A 162 6.61 -22.88 8.04
N GLU A 163 7.36 -23.47 7.11
CA GLU A 163 8.61 -24.19 7.35
C GLU A 163 9.69 -23.36 8.05
N ARG A 164 9.64 -22.02 7.94
CA ARG A 164 10.56 -21.10 8.62
C ARG A 164 10.43 -21.10 10.15
N ARG A 165 9.35 -21.69 10.71
CA ARG A 165 9.15 -21.84 12.16
C ARG A 165 9.84 -23.06 12.76
N SER A 166 10.35 -23.98 11.92
CA SER A 166 10.87 -25.28 12.34
C SER A 166 12.41 -25.32 12.46
N GLY A 167 13.06 -24.16 12.43
CA GLY A 167 14.52 -24.00 12.57
C GLY A 167 14.99 -23.56 13.94
#